data_AF-A0A353CR51-F1
#
_entry.id   AF-A0A353CR51-F1
#
_cell.length_a   1.000
_cell.length_b   1.000
_cell.length_c   1.000
_cell.angle_alpha   90.00
_cell.angle_beta   90.00
_cell.angle_gamma   90.00
#
_symmetry.space_group_name_H-M   'P 1'
#
loop_
_entity.id
_entity.type
_entity.pdbx_description
1 polymer ?
#
loop_
_entity_poly.entity_id
_entity_poly.type
_entity_poly.pdbx_seq_one_letter_code
_entity_poly.pdbx_strand_id
1 'polypeptide(L)'
;ALRGAGWLAARVDCSGLDGKEALFSAFAAALGREYFASGWDAFDDALGSLPYDEPEAAGYAFLMENYASLPADVAATFESSVKDAAASVVSNHARPLRALLF
;
A
#
# COMPACT_ATOMS: atom_id res chain seq x y z
N ALA A 1 -17.87 6.31 -1.34
CA ALA A 1 -17.17 5.72 -2.49
C ALA A 1 -15.83 6.44 -2.65
N LEU A 2 -14.71 5.80 -2.27
CA LEU A 2 -13.37 6.44 -2.35
C LEU A 2 -13.03 6.90 -3.77
N ARG A 3 -13.42 6.12 -4.79
CA ARG A 3 -13.31 6.52 -6.21
C ARG A 3 -14.06 7.81 -6.56
N GLY A 4 -15.22 8.06 -5.95
CA GLY A 4 -15.99 9.30 -6.18
C GLY A 4 -15.38 10.54 -5.53
N ALA A 5 -14.41 10.36 -4.64
CA ALA A 5 -13.64 11.43 -4.00
C ALA A 5 -12.26 11.64 -4.65
N GLY A 6 -11.97 10.95 -5.76
CA GLY A 6 -10.68 11.03 -6.45
C GLY A 6 -9.54 10.27 -5.75
N TRP A 7 -9.83 9.37 -4.81
CA TRP A 7 -8.82 8.58 -4.13
C TRP A 7 -8.46 7.33 -4.95
N LEU A 8 -7.17 7.01 -5.00
CA LEU A 8 -6.71 5.69 -5.37
C LEU A 8 -6.84 4.78 -4.14
N ALA A 9 -7.60 3.69 -4.27
CA ALA A 9 -7.77 2.72 -3.20
C ALA A 9 -7.37 1.32 -3.67
N ALA A 10 -6.42 0.71 -2.97
CA ALA A 10 -6.08 -0.70 -3.14
C ALA A 10 -6.77 -1.51 -2.04
N ARG A 11 -7.43 -2.61 -2.42
CA ARG A 11 -8.05 -3.52 -1.47
C ARG A 11 -7.32 -4.85 -1.54
N VAL A 12 -6.81 -5.32 -0.41
CA VAL A 12 -5.94 -6.48 -0.30
C VAL A 12 -6.55 -7.42 0.73
N ASP A 13 -6.95 -8.61 0.30
CA ASP A 13 -7.32 -9.70 1.21
C ASP A 13 -6.05 -10.39 1.68
N CYS A 14 -5.80 -10.34 2.99
CA CYS A 14 -4.61 -10.91 3.62
C CYS A 14 -4.78 -12.41 3.96
N SER A 15 -5.95 -12.99 3.70
CA SER A 15 -6.20 -14.39 3.97
C SER A 15 -5.27 -15.29 3.14
N GLY A 16 -4.49 -16.11 3.84
CA GLY A 16 -3.54 -17.02 3.21
C GLY A 16 -2.27 -16.37 2.63
N LEU A 17 -2.01 -15.08 2.90
CA LEU A 17 -0.73 -14.46 2.56
C LEU A 17 0.33 -14.87 3.61
N ASP A 18 1.26 -15.72 3.20
CA ASP A 18 2.24 -16.37 4.09
C ASP A 18 3.62 -15.69 4.12
N GLY A 19 3.78 -14.59 3.39
CA GLY A 19 5.04 -13.88 3.28
C GLY A 19 4.94 -12.56 2.53
N LYS A 20 6.05 -11.82 2.49
CA LYS A 20 6.14 -10.53 1.80
C LYS A 20 5.91 -10.65 0.30
N GLU A 21 6.36 -11.74 -0.34
CA GLU A 21 6.19 -11.93 -1.78
C GLU A 21 4.70 -12.07 -2.15
N ALA A 22 3.94 -12.81 -1.33
CA ALA A 22 2.49 -12.94 -1.48
C ALA A 22 1.79 -11.59 -1.27
N LEU A 23 2.21 -10.83 -0.24
CA LEU A 23 1.70 -9.48 0.03
C LEU A 23 1.95 -8.52 -1.14
N PHE A 24 3.17 -8.45 -1.66
CA PHE A 24 3.52 -7.56 -2.77
C PHE A 24 2.76 -7.93 -4.05
N SER A 25 2.58 -9.23 -4.30
CA SER A 25 1.78 -9.72 -5.44
C SER A 25 0.31 -9.30 -5.31
N ALA A 26 -0.25 -9.38 -4.10
CA ALA A 26 -1.61 -8.94 -3.84
C ALA A 26 -1.77 -7.42 -4.02
N PHE A 27 -0.78 -6.63 -3.60
CA PHE A 27 -0.73 -5.19 -3.86
C PHE A 27 -0.65 -4.85 -5.35
N ALA A 28 0.23 -5.54 -6.09
CA ALA A 28 0.35 -5.39 -7.54
C ALA A 28 -1.02 -5.61 -8.21
N ALA A 29 -1.67 -6.74 -7.90
CA ALA A 29 -2.99 -7.07 -8.42
C ALA A 29 -4.05 -6.02 -8.04
N ALA A 30 -4.09 -5.58 -6.78
CA ALA A 30 -5.05 -4.60 -6.28
C ALA A 30 -4.90 -3.21 -6.95
N LEU A 31 -3.68 -2.87 -7.35
CA LEU A 31 -3.37 -1.63 -8.06
C LEU A 31 -3.38 -1.79 -9.60
N GLY A 32 -3.69 -2.98 -10.12
CA GLY A 32 -3.71 -3.25 -11.56
C GLY A 32 -2.32 -3.23 -12.20
N ARG A 33 -1.27 -3.60 -11.45
CA ARG A 33 0.12 -3.66 -11.87
C ARG A 33 0.57 -5.11 -12.01
N GLU A 34 1.48 -5.38 -12.96
CA GLU A 34 2.09 -6.71 -13.11
C GLU A 34 3.05 -7.04 -11.95
N TYR A 35 3.62 -6.00 -11.36
CA TYR A 35 4.62 -6.11 -10.32
C TYR A 35 4.57 -4.87 -9.42
N PHE A 36 4.94 -5.04 -8.15
CA PHE A 36 4.99 -3.95 -7.18
C PHE A 36 6.35 -3.81 -6.53
N ALA A 37 6.90 -4.89 -5.94
CA ALA A 37 8.16 -4.85 -5.21
C ALA A 37 8.84 -6.23 -5.12
N SER A 38 10.17 -6.25 -5.00
CA SER A 38 11.01 -7.46 -4.82
C SER A 38 11.55 -7.58 -3.38
N GLY A 39 11.32 -6.54 -2.58
CA GLY A 39 11.80 -6.40 -1.22
C GLY A 39 11.20 -5.17 -0.57
N TRP A 40 11.44 -4.99 0.72
CA TRP A 40 10.87 -3.87 1.48
C TRP A 40 11.34 -2.50 0.99
N ASP A 41 12.61 -2.37 0.60
CA ASP A 41 13.15 -1.13 0.01
C ASP A 41 12.42 -0.75 -1.29
N ALA A 42 12.25 -1.72 -2.19
CA ALA A 42 11.46 -1.54 -3.42
C ALA A 42 9.97 -1.28 -3.14
N PHE A 43 9.44 -1.79 -2.02
CA PHE A 43 8.08 -1.53 -1.59
C PHE A 43 7.92 -0.08 -1.11
N ASP A 44 8.87 0.41 -0.31
CA ASP A 44 8.91 1.81 0.15
C ASP A 44 9.03 2.77 -1.04
N ASP A 45 9.91 2.47 -2.00
CA ASP A 45 10.04 3.21 -3.25
C ASP A 45 8.74 3.21 -4.06
N ALA A 46 8.07 2.06 -4.17
CA ALA A 46 6.81 1.95 -4.89
C ALA A 46 5.69 2.75 -4.23
N LEU A 47 5.61 2.75 -2.89
CA LEU A 47 4.67 3.58 -2.14
C LEU A 47 4.95 5.08 -2.31
N GLY A 48 6.23 5.47 -2.22
CA GLY A 48 6.68 6.84 -2.44
C GLY A 48 6.46 7.32 -3.88
N SER A 49 6.40 6.39 -4.84
CA SER A 49 6.23 6.69 -6.27
C SER A 49 4.78 6.89 -6.70
N LEU A 50 3.79 6.53 -5.86
CA LEU A 50 2.37 6.67 -6.18
C LEU A 50 1.95 8.07 -6.66
N PRO A 51 2.47 9.19 -6.13
CA PRO A 51 2.19 10.54 -6.65
C PRO A 51 2.64 10.79 -8.09
N TYR A 52 3.67 10.09 -8.55
CA TYR A 52 4.17 10.20 -9.92
C TYR A 52 3.38 9.30 -10.88
N ASP A 53 3.07 8.09 -10.44
CA ASP A 53 2.31 7.13 -11.24
C ASP A 53 0.85 7.53 -11.39
N GLU A 54 0.27 8.10 -10.33
CA GLU A 54 -1.14 8.45 -10.21
C GLU A 54 -1.28 9.93 -9.83
N PRO A 55 -0.88 10.85 -10.74
CA PRO A 55 -0.80 12.28 -10.45
C PRO A 55 -2.17 12.93 -10.26
N GLU A 56 -3.25 12.32 -10.72
CA GLU A 56 -4.62 12.81 -10.55
C GLU A 56 -5.26 12.41 -9.21
N ALA A 57 -4.65 11.46 -8.47
CA ALA A 57 -5.21 10.97 -7.23
C ALA A 57 -5.13 12.03 -6.11
N ALA A 58 -6.27 12.29 -5.47
CA ALA A 58 -6.38 13.19 -4.31
C ALA A 58 -5.73 12.60 -3.05
N GLY A 59 -5.47 11.29 -3.02
CA GLY A 59 -4.88 10.55 -1.92
C GLY A 59 -4.91 9.05 -2.17
N TYR A 60 -4.25 8.31 -1.27
CA TYR A 60 -4.02 6.87 -1.37
C TYR A 60 -4.55 6.16 -0.13
N ALA A 61 -5.31 5.09 -0.32
CA ALA A 61 -5.84 4.27 0.75
C ALA A 61 -5.60 2.77 0.48
N PHE A 62 -5.04 2.06 1.46
CA PHE A 62 -4.93 0.61 1.43
C PHE A 62 -5.95 0.01 2.40
N LEU A 63 -6.84 -0.82 1.89
CA LEU A 63 -7.87 -1.51 2.66
C LEU A 63 -7.39 -2.95 2.85
N MET A 64 -6.82 -3.23 4.02
CA MET A 64 -6.23 -4.52 4.35
C MET A 64 -7.28 -5.36 5.07
N GLU A 65 -7.85 -6.35 4.38
CA GLU A 65 -8.86 -7.25 4.94
C GLU A 65 -8.20 -8.49 5.52
N ASN A 66 -8.75 -9.04 6.61
CA ASN A 66 -8.16 -10.18 7.32
C ASN A 66 -6.72 -9.90 7.76
N TYR A 67 -6.39 -8.65 8.09
CA TYR A 67 -5.00 -8.22 8.30
C TYR A 67 -4.28 -9.04 9.38
N ALA A 68 -5.02 -9.47 10.41
CA ALA A 68 -4.51 -10.29 11.50
C ALA A 68 -4.01 -11.69 11.08
N SER A 69 -4.27 -12.16 9.84
CA SER A 69 -3.71 -13.41 9.33
C SER A 69 -2.29 -13.30 8.79
N LEU A 70 -1.75 -12.09 8.63
CA LEU A 70 -0.36 -11.92 8.20
C LEU A 70 0.62 -12.42 9.26
N PRO A 71 1.77 -12.98 8.85
CA PRO A 71 2.89 -13.21 9.75
C PRO A 71 3.27 -11.92 10.49
N ALA A 72 3.54 -12.02 11.80
CA ALA A 72 3.73 -10.84 12.65
C ALA A 72 4.91 -9.95 12.22
N ASP A 73 5.97 -10.54 11.69
CA ASP A 73 7.14 -9.84 11.14
C ASP A 73 6.82 -9.10 9.83
N VAL A 74 6.02 -9.72 8.96
CA VAL A 74 5.53 -9.11 7.73
C VAL A 74 4.59 -7.94 8.05
N ALA A 75 3.67 -8.13 9.00
CA ALA A 75 2.74 -7.10 9.46
C ALA A 75 3.49 -5.90 10.04
N ALA A 76 4.41 -6.11 10.98
CA ALA A 76 5.19 -5.05 11.60
C ALA A 76 6.04 -4.26 10.58
N THR A 77 6.66 -4.96 9.63
CA THR A 77 7.46 -4.30 8.59
C THR A 77 6.58 -3.50 7.64
N PHE A 78 5.45 -4.05 7.21
CA PHE A 78 4.46 -3.34 6.40
C PHE A 78 3.96 -2.06 7.07
N GLU A 79 3.63 -2.11 8.37
CA GLU A 79 3.18 -0.92 9.11
C GLU A 79 4.27 0.17 9.13
N SER A 80 5.53 -0.20 9.34
CA SER A 80 6.65 0.73 9.30
C SER A 80 6.79 1.37 7.92
N SER A 81 6.82 0.55 6.86
CA SER A 81 6.88 0.98 5.46
C SER A 81 5.77 1.97 5.10
N VAL A 82 4.52 1.63 5.43
CA VAL A 82 3.37 2.50 5.15
C VAL A 82 3.47 3.81 5.94
N LYS A 83 3.91 3.77 7.19
CA LYS A 83 4.07 4.97 8.02
C LYS A 83 5.13 5.92 7.45
N ASP A 84 6.27 5.37 7.06
CA ASP A 84 7.40 6.15 6.51
C ASP A 84 7.03 6.73 5.13
N ALA A 85 6.42 5.91 4.26
CA ALA A 85 5.90 6.37 2.99
C ALA A 85 4.80 7.44 3.16
N ALA A 86 3.90 7.28 4.14
CA ALA A 86 2.87 8.29 4.40
C ALA A 86 3.46 9.62 4.83
N ALA A 87 4.49 9.63 5.67
CA ALA A 87 5.19 10.85 6.06
C ALA A 87 5.86 11.51 4.84
N SER A 88 6.55 10.72 4.02
CA SER A 88 7.23 11.20 2.81
C SER A 88 6.24 11.77 1.78
N VAL A 89 5.18 11.04 1.46
CA VAL A 89 4.17 11.45 0.46
C VAL A 89 3.45 12.73 0.89
N VAL A 90 3.12 12.87 2.18
CA VAL A 90 2.53 14.10 2.71
C VAL A 90 3.52 15.27 2.62
N SER A 91 4.77 15.07 3.04
CA SER A 91 5.79 16.13 3.05
C SER A 91 6.14 16.63 1.64
N ASN A 92 6.26 15.71 0.68
CA ASN A 92 6.77 16.02 -0.66
C ASN A 92 5.67 16.36 -1.67
N HIS A 93 4.44 15.85 -1.47
CA HIS A 93 3.37 15.98 -2.46
C HIS A 93 2.06 16.55 -1.90
N ALA A 94 2.00 16.85 -0.60
CA ALA A 94 0.79 17.33 0.08
C ALA A 94 -0.43 16.41 -0.11
N ARG A 95 -0.20 15.10 -0.26
CA ARG A 95 -1.25 14.08 -0.42
C ARG A 95 -1.28 13.11 0.75
N PRO A 96 -2.47 12.70 1.23
CA PRO A 96 -2.57 11.69 2.26
C PRO A 96 -2.32 10.28 1.69
N LEU A 97 -1.59 9.46 2.44
CA LEU A 97 -1.52 8.00 2.28
C LEU A 97 -1.94 7.36 3.60
N ARG A 98 -2.83 6.37 3.56
CA ARG A 98 -3.34 5.67 4.75
C ARG A 98 -3.50 4.18 4.49
N ALA A 99 -3.21 3.34 5.48
CA ALA A 99 -3.71 1.97 5.53
C ALA A 99 -4.82 1.86 6.58
N LEU A 100 -5.90 1.16 6.23
CA LEU A 100 -7.00 0.80 7.10
C LEU A 100 -6.96 -0.72 7.27
N LEU A 101 -6.78 -1.16 8.51
CA LEU A 101 -6.54 -2.55 8.87
C LEU A 101 -7.83 -3.13 9.46
N PHE A 102 -8.36 -4.20 8.84
CA PHE A 102 -9.63 -4.85 9.21
C PHE A 102 -9.44 -6.35 9.47
#